data_AF-A0A7Y2D594-F1
#
_entry.id   AF-A0A7Y2D594-F1
#
_cell.length_a   1.000
_cell.length_b   1.000
_cell.length_c   1.000
_cell.angle_alpha   90.00
_cell.angle_beta   90.00
_cell.angle_gamma   90.00
#
_symmetry.space_group_name_H-M   'P 1'
#
loop_
_entity.id
_entity.type
_entity.pdbx_description
1 polymer ?
#
loop_
_entity_poly.entity_id
_entity_poly.type
_entity_poly.pdbx_seq_one_letter_code
_entity_poly.pdbx_strand_id
1 'polypeptide(L)'
;MSSPATSKSNYIKLLIIVSGAISAAAGLFALYGWTGDNHLFTALIEGAPRLHFLPAVSFVIAGVSVVLTVIKRKTPAVILSYLLILIAVFEILHFAVGHQAGIDGFAVIFGFEESEFHMTLIGSLAFLFVGLAIAARWRTKKRSAIVSGSFGAFSLACGLGTLLAYSSGYLEHMKWNPSTELSIPGAVAFLVLGVAIIAQSSHRQMNLRTDWKHFVPVVLLVVGLTLSFVMRHYFHAKDVVSVQNTVSIELRSLSKTIESEINDRLVANERMARRWAVHGGTERPEWEKDAKRLYRDYGGYQAVEWVDPDYKVRWIIPFEPNKRALGLDLGATPNRLWAVKKAKETRKSVVSEPITLV
;
A
#
# COMPACT_ATOMS: atom_id res chain seq x y z
N MET A 1 39.14 18.35 40.83
CA MET A 1 39.25 18.08 39.38
C MET A 1 38.83 16.64 39.11
N SER A 2 37.65 16.42 38.54
CA SER A 2 37.18 15.09 38.15
C SER A 2 37.99 14.58 36.93
N SER A 3 38.44 13.32 36.94
CA SER A 3 39.23 12.79 35.84
C SER A 3 38.40 12.73 34.54
N PRO A 4 39.00 12.93 33.35
CA PRO A 4 38.28 12.96 32.07
C PRO A 4 37.45 11.70 31.77
N ALA A 5 37.80 10.55 32.37
CA ALA A 5 37.03 9.30 32.25
C ALA A 5 35.70 9.35 33.03
N THR A 6 35.66 10.01 34.18
CA THR A 6 34.43 10.17 34.99
C THR A 6 33.43 11.12 34.31
N SER A 7 33.94 12.15 33.64
CA SER A 7 33.13 13.11 32.86
C SER A 7 32.43 12.41 31.67
N LYS A 8 33.15 11.64 30.86
CA LYS A 8 32.56 10.87 29.73
C LYS A 8 31.47 9.88 30.17
N SER A 9 31.66 9.21 31.31
CA SER A 9 30.67 8.29 31.88
C SER A 9 29.36 8.99 32.27
N ASN A 10 29.44 10.23 32.77
CA ASN A 10 28.28 11.01 33.16
C ASN A 10 27.48 11.50 31.97
N TYR A 11 28.13 11.94 30.88
CA TYR A 11 27.43 12.33 29.64
C TYR A 11 26.64 11.17 29.03
N ILE A 12 27.20 9.96 29.00
CA ILE A 12 26.49 8.80 28.45
C ILE A 12 25.27 8.43 29.31
N LYS A 13 25.38 8.51 30.64
CA LYS A 13 24.23 8.28 31.53
C LYS A 13 23.14 9.32 31.33
N LEU A 14 23.53 10.60 31.19
CA LEU A 14 22.59 11.69 30.91
C LEU A 14 21.86 11.46 29.59
N LEU A 15 22.59 11.10 28.52
CA LEU A 15 22.01 10.75 27.22
C LEU A 15 20.95 9.64 27.36
N ILE A 16 21.28 8.54 28.05
CA ILE A 16 20.34 7.41 28.24
C ILE A 16 19.08 7.85 28.99
N ILE A 17 19.23 8.68 30.04
CA ILE A 17 18.08 9.19 30.81
C ILE A 17 17.21 10.09 29.94
N VAL A 18 17.81 11.04 29.22
CA VAL A 18 17.10 11.97 28.34
C VAL A 18 16.37 11.22 27.23
N SER A 19 17.02 10.25 26.58
CA SER A 19 16.38 9.42 25.55
C SER A 19 15.21 8.60 26.09
N GLY A 20 15.37 7.99 27.26
CA GLY A 20 14.28 7.26 27.93
C GLY A 20 13.11 8.17 28.30
N ALA A 21 13.40 9.37 28.83
CA ALA A 21 12.40 10.37 29.19
C ALA A 21 11.64 10.91 27.96
N ILE A 22 12.34 11.22 26.86
CA ILE A 22 11.72 11.66 25.60
C ILE A 22 10.78 10.58 25.06
N SER A 23 11.20 9.32 25.09
CA SER A 23 10.38 8.21 24.59
C SER A 23 9.13 8.00 25.44
N ALA A 24 9.25 8.09 26.77
CA ALA A 24 8.11 8.03 27.67
C ALA A 24 7.18 9.24 27.50
N ALA A 25 7.74 10.44 27.32
CA ALA A 25 6.96 11.65 27.07
C ALA A 25 6.18 11.56 25.75
N ALA A 26 6.78 11.02 24.68
CA ALA A 26 6.09 10.79 23.41
C ALA A 26 4.89 9.85 23.58
N GLY A 27 5.05 8.76 24.34
CA GLY A 27 3.94 7.85 24.67
C GLY A 27 2.84 8.54 25.49
N LEU A 28 3.20 9.27 26.54
CA LEU A 28 2.24 10.02 27.37
C LEU A 28 1.50 11.09 26.57
N PHE A 29 2.20 11.79 25.66
CA PHE A 29 1.64 12.82 24.81
C PHE A 29 0.58 12.23 23.86
N ALA A 30 0.86 11.06 23.27
CA ALA A 30 -0.12 10.36 22.44
C ALA A 30 -1.31 9.82 23.25
N LEU A 31 -1.06 9.27 24.45
CA LEU A 31 -2.15 8.84 25.36
C LEU A 31 -3.05 10.00 25.76
N TYR A 32 -2.48 11.19 26.01
CA TYR A 32 -3.26 12.40 26.24
C TYR A 32 -4.08 12.79 25.01
N GLY A 33 -3.51 12.67 23.81
CA GLY A 33 -4.21 12.86 22.55
C GLY A 33 -5.47 12.01 22.42
N TRP A 34 -5.42 10.75 22.85
CA TRP A 34 -6.57 9.84 22.87
C TRP A 34 -7.66 10.24 23.87
N THR A 35 -7.33 10.88 24.99
CA THR A 35 -8.35 11.34 25.97
C THR A 35 -9.19 12.52 25.50
N GLY A 36 -8.68 13.30 24.54
CA GLY A 36 -9.35 14.49 24.02
C GLY A 36 -9.66 14.44 22.51
N ASP A 37 -9.54 13.25 21.90
CA ASP A 37 -9.68 13.02 20.45
C ASP A 37 -8.91 14.02 19.55
N ASN A 38 -7.74 14.47 20.01
CA ASN A 38 -6.96 15.48 19.31
C ASN A 38 -5.93 14.82 18.39
N HIS A 39 -6.18 14.86 17.08
CA HIS A 39 -5.31 14.23 16.06
C HIS A 39 -3.88 14.74 16.04
N LEU A 40 -3.66 16.00 16.41
CA LEU A 40 -2.32 16.60 16.41
C LEU A 40 -1.39 15.96 17.45
N PHE A 41 -1.95 15.47 18.56
CA PHE A 41 -1.18 14.82 19.63
C PHE A 41 -0.81 13.37 19.30
N THR A 42 -1.57 12.71 18.42
CA THR A 42 -1.34 11.33 18.03
C THR A 42 -0.56 11.20 16.72
N ALA A 43 -0.71 12.14 15.77
CA ALA A 43 -0.07 12.09 14.46
C ALA A 43 1.09 13.11 14.27
N LEU A 44 1.17 14.17 15.08
CA LEU A 44 2.04 15.36 14.93
C LEU A 44 1.80 16.20 13.66
N ILE A 45 1.41 15.57 12.55
CA ILE A 45 1.17 16.21 11.25
C ILE A 45 -0.24 15.82 10.79
N GLU A 46 -0.99 16.80 10.27
CA GLU A 46 -2.30 16.54 9.69
C GLU A 46 -2.21 15.57 8.50
N GLY A 47 -3.03 14.52 8.51
CA GLY A 47 -3.04 13.48 7.47
C GLY A 47 -2.01 12.37 7.64
N ALA A 48 -1.12 12.42 8.65
CA ALA A 48 -0.21 11.32 8.96
C ALA A 48 -0.87 10.23 9.84
N PRO A 49 -0.35 8.98 9.83
CA PRO A 49 -0.85 7.92 10.71
C PRO A 49 -0.72 8.29 12.19
N ARG A 50 -1.76 7.98 12.96
CA ARG A 50 -1.78 8.21 14.41
C ARG A 50 -0.92 7.18 15.14
N LEU A 51 -0.31 7.58 16.25
CA LEU A 51 0.25 6.64 17.22
C LEU A 51 -0.89 5.99 18.00
N HIS A 52 -1.15 4.71 17.68
CA HIS A 52 -2.19 3.91 18.31
C HIS A 52 -1.95 3.71 19.80
N PHE A 53 -3.00 3.28 20.50
CA PHE A 53 -3.01 3.21 21.97
C PHE A 53 -1.92 2.27 22.52
N LEU A 54 -1.86 1.02 22.04
CA LEU A 54 -0.93 0.02 22.59
C LEU A 54 0.56 0.36 22.33
N PRO A 55 0.97 0.85 21.14
CA PRO A 55 2.29 1.45 20.97
C PRO A 55 2.60 2.58 21.95
N ALA A 56 1.65 3.47 22.22
CA ALA A 56 1.86 4.60 23.13
C ALA A 56 2.16 4.12 24.56
N VAL A 57 1.37 3.18 25.08
CA VAL A 57 1.64 2.50 26.37
C VAL A 57 3.01 1.82 26.36
N SER A 58 3.33 1.12 25.27
CA SER A 58 4.61 0.40 25.11
C SER A 58 5.82 1.35 25.14
N PHE A 59 5.71 2.54 24.56
CA PHE A 59 6.75 3.58 24.64
C PHE A 59 6.94 4.12 26.06
N VAL A 60 5.85 4.30 26.83
CA VAL A 60 5.95 4.69 28.25
C VAL A 60 6.69 3.61 29.04
N ILE A 61 6.29 2.35 28.88
CA ILE A 61 6.92 1.20 29.56
C ILE A 61 8.41 1.11 29.20
N ALA A 62 8.74 1.20 27.90
CA ALA A 62 10.11 1.13 27.40
C ALA A 62 10.97 2.28 27.95
N GLY A 63 10.49 3.52 27.85
CA GLY A 63 11.21 4.72 28.29
C GLY A 63 11.48 4.72 29.80
N VAL A 64 10.47 4.38 30.61
CA VAL A 64 10.61 4.26 32.07
C VAL A 64 11.59 3.14 32.43
N SER A 65 11.50 1.99 31.75
CA SER A 65 12.42 0.86 31.97
C SER A 65 13.89 1.25 31.69
N VAL A 66 14.13 1.97 30.59
CA VAL A 66 15.46 2.51 30.25
C VAL A 66 15.98 3.45 31.35
N VAL A 67 15.17 4.38 31.85
CA VAL A 67 15.59 5.30 32.93
C VAL A 67 15.94 4.54 34.20
N LEU A 68 15.11 3.57 34.61
CA LEU A 68 15.34 2.75 35.80
C LEU A 68 16.65 1.95 35.75
N THR A 69 17.10 1.57 34.55
CA THR A 69 18.39 0.87 34.38
C THR A 69 19.60 1.75 34.72
N VAL A 70 19.48 3.08 34.59
CA VAL A 70 20.54 4.05 34.96
C VAL A 70 20.50 4.35 36.45
N ILE A 71 19.29 4.45 37.03
CA ILE A 71 19.06 4.63 38.48
C ILE A 71 19.40 3.34 39.28
N LYS A 72 19.82 2.27 38.60
CA LYS A 72 20.20 0.96 39.17
C LYS A 72 19.04 0.24 39.89
N ARG A 73 17.79 0.55 39.56
CA ARG A 73 16.60 -0.16 40.07
C ARG A 73 16.32 -1.38 39.19
N LYS A 74 17.04 -2.48 39.44
CA LYS A 74 16.98 -3.72 38.64
C LYS A 74 15.58 -4.32 38.54
N THR A 75 14.97 -4.65 39.68
CA THR A 75 13.71 -5.39 39.73
C THR A 75 12.58 -4.74 38.93
N PRO A 76 12.25 -3.44 39.12
CA PRO A 76 11.17 -2.82 38.35
C PRO A 76 11.50 -2.69 36.86
N ALA A 77 12.75 -2.41 36.49
CA ALA A 77 13.15 -2.35 35.09
C ALA A 77 12.98 -3.70 34.38
N VAL A 78 13.34 -4.80 35.04
CA VAL A 78 13.17 -6.16 34.51
C VAL A 78 11.69 -6.52 34.39
N ILE A 79 10.86 -6.20 35.38
CA ILE A 79 9.41 -6.44 35.33
C ILE A 79 8.79 -5.71 34.13
N LEU A 80 9.08 -4.41 33.98
CA LEU A 80 8.59 -3.62 32.84
C LEU A 80 9.09 -4.17 31.50
N SER A 81 10.33 -4.68 31.43
CA SER A 81 10.84 -5.30 30.21
C SER A 81 10.12 -6.60 29.85
N TYR A 82 9.73 -7.42 30.84
CA TYR A 82 8.94 -8.63 30.59
C TYR A 82 7.50 -8.30 30.20
N LEU A 83 6.91 -7.26 30.80
CA LEU A 83 5.60 -6.75 30.38
C LEU A 83 5.63 -6.30 28.92
N LEU A 84 6.67 -5.56 28.53
CA LEU A 84 6.86 -5.12 27.14
C LEU A 84 7.03 -6.31 26.17
N ILE A 85 7.79 -7.33 26.57
CA ILE A 85 7.95 -8.56 25.77
C ILE A 85 6.60 -9.28 25.63
N LEU A 86 5.82 -9.38 26.71
CA LEU A 86 4.52 -10.05 26.68
C LEU A 86 3.55 -9.34 25.74
N ILE A 87 3.47 -8.02 25.81
CA ILE A 87 2.67 -7.20 24.88
C ILE A 87 3.13 -7.44 23.45
N ALA A 88 4.44 -7.36 23.17
CA ALA A 88 4.96 -7.55 21.82
C ALA A 88 4.72 -8.96 21.26
N VAL A 89 4.84 -10.00 22.09
CA VAL A 89 4.57 -11.39 21.68
C VAL A 89 3.08 -11.60 21.42
N PHE A 90 2.21 -11.05 22.26
CA PHE A 90 0.77 -11.09 22.05
C PHE A 90 0.39 -10.50 20.69
N GLU A 91 0.95 -9.35 20.34
CA GLU A 91 0.69 -8.69 19.05
C GLU A 91 1.25 -9.48 17.85
N ILE A 92 2.45 -10.05 17.97
CA ILE A 92 3.00 -10.91 16.91
C ILE A 92 2.12 -12.15 16.70
N LEU A 93 1.58 -12.72 17.77
CA LEU A 93 0.64 -13.85 17.68
C LEU A 93 -0.68 -13.41 17.05
N HIS A 94 -1.18 -12.21 17.38
CA HIS A 94 -2.36 -11.63 16.73
C HIS A 94 -2.15 -11.55 15.20
N PHE A 95 -1.00 -11.04 14.74
CA PHE A 95 -0.65 -11.04 13.31
C PHE A 95 -0.52 -12.44 12.70
N ALA A 96 0.00 -13.42 13.45
CA ALA A 96 0.29 -14.76 12.93
C ALA A 96 -0.95 -15.67 12.80
N VAL A 97 -1.89 -15.56 13.75
CA VAL A 97 -3.09 -16.41 13.79
C VAL A 97 -4.23 -15.82 12.93
N GLY A 98 -4.14 -14.52 12.61
CA GLY A 98 -5.15 -13.80 11.84
C GLY A 98 -6.44 -13.55 12.62
N HIS A 99 -7.34 -12.75 12.04
CA HIS A 99 -8.63 -12.28 12.59
C HIS A 99 -9.66 -13.38 12.94
N GLN A 100 -9.28 -14.66 12.97
CA GLN A 100 -10.21 -15.78 13.21
C GLN A 100 -10.12 -16.38 14.62
N ALA A 101 -9.20 -15.90 15.48
CA ALA A 101 -8.97 -16.46 16.80
C ALA A 101 -9.76 -15.82 17.96
N GLY A 102 -10.69 -14.90 17.68
CA GLY A 102 -11.49 -14.23 18.72
C GLY A 102 -10.66 -13.32 19.65
N ILE A 103 -9.47 -12.90 19.20
CA ILE A 103 -8.61 -11.94 19.90
C ILE A 103 -9.12 -10.50 19.67
N ASP A 104 -9.97 -10.30 18.67
CA ASP A 104 -10.55 -9.02 18.22
C ASP A 104 -11.53 -8.35 19.22
N GLY A 105 -11.61 -8.89 20.45
CA GLY A 105 -12.36 -8.29 21.56
C GLY A 105 -11.48 -7.51 22.52
N PHE A 106 -10.15 -7.59 22.41
CA PHE A 106 -9.27 -6.97 23.39
C PHE A 106 -9.29 -5.44 23.30
N ALA A 107 -9.37 -4.85 22.10
CA ALA A 107 -9.52 -3.41 21.95
C ALA A 107 -10.83 -2.89 22.56
N VAL A 108 -11.91 -3.66 22.40
CA VAL A 108 -13.25 -3.33 22.91
C VAL A 108 -13.29 -3.23 24.43
N ILE A 109 -12.52 -4.07 25.15
CA ILE A 109 -12.38 -4.00 26.62
C ILE A 109 -11.88 -2.61 27.06
N PHE A 110 -11.03 -1.98 26.25
CA PHE A 110 -10.48 -0.64 26.52
C PHE A 110 -11.28 0.49 25.85
N GLY A 111 -12.38 0.18 25.16
CA GLY A 111 -13.22 1.16 24.49
C GLY A 111 -12.64 1.72 23.18
N PHE A 112 -11.70 1.01 22.55
CA PHE A 112 -11.13 1.40 21.26
C PHE A 112 -11.68 0.56 20.12
N GLU A 113 -11.73 1.14 18.92
CA GLU A 113 -11.84 0.34 17.70
C GLU A 113 -10.57 -0.50 17.51
N GLU A 114 -10.73 -1.72 16.97
CA GLU A 114 -9.61 -2.63 16.69
C GLU A 114 -8.53 -1.97 15.81
N SER A 115 -8.94 -1.10 14.88
CA SER A 115 -8.04 -0.33 14.01
C SER A 115 -7.13 0.64 14.77
N GLU A 116 -7.54 1.12 15.94
CA GLU A 116 -6.87 2.19 16.71
C GLU A 116 -6.05 1.68 17.90
N PHE A 117 -6.21 0.40 18.23
CA PHE A 117 -5.60 -0.22 19.39
C PHE A 117 -4.25 -0.86 19.07
N HIS A 118 -4.20 -1.68 18.02
CA HIS A 118 -3.08 -2.57 17.71
C HIS A 118 -1.83 -1.84 17.24
N MET A 119 -0.68 -2.48 17.44
CA MET A 119 0.60 -2.00 16.91
C MET A 119 0.92 -2.64 15.56
N THR A 120 1.82 -2.03 14.80
CA THR A 120 2.30 -2.64 13.54
C THR A 120 3.27 -3.78 13.83
N LEU A 121 3.37 -4.77 12.93
CA LEU A 121 4.31 -5.89 13.06
C LEU A 121 5.77 -5.41 13.26
N ILE A 122 6.19 -4.35 12.55
CA ILE A 122 7.51 -3.75 12.71
C ILE A 122 7.65 -3.15 14.12
N GLY A 123 6.63 -2.46 14.61
CA GLY A 123 6.57 -1.94 15.97
C GLY A 123 6.64 -3.04 17.03
N SER A 124 5.91 -4.15 16.87
CA SER A 124 5.93 -5.30 17.78
C SER A 124 7.33 -5.91 17.85
N LEU A 125 7.97 -6.15 16.71
CA LEU A 125 9.33 -6.68 16.65
C LEU A 125 10.34 -5.73 17.31
N ALA A 126 10.22 -4.42 17.08
CA ALA A 126 11.08 -3.43 17.70
C ALA A 126 10.90 -3.41 19.23
N PHE A 127 9.67 -3.43 19.76
CA PHE A 127 9.42 -3.51 21.20
C PHE A 127 9.89 -4.82 21.83
N LEU A 128 9.73 -5.94 21.14
CA LEU A 128 10.26 -7.24 21.56
C LEU A 128 11.77 -7.16 21.76
N PHE A 129 12.49 -6.62 20.77
CA PHE A 129 13.95 -6.48 20.84
C PHE A 129 14.39 -5.45 21.89
N VAL A 130 13.67 -4.34 22.06
CA VAL A 130 13.91 -3.38 23.16
C VAL A 130 13.78 -4.07 24.53
N GLY A 131 12.70 -4.82 24.75
CA GLY A 131 12.48 -5.57 25.98
C GLY A 131 13.57 -6.61 26.25
N LEU A 132 13.94 -7.40 25.23
CA LEU A 132 15.03 -8.38 25.32
C LEU A 132 16.39 -7.71 25.58
N ALA A 133 16.66 -6.56 24.98
CA ALA A 133 17.89 -5.81 25.19
C ALA A 133 18.03 -5.34 26.64
N ILE A 134 16.95 -4.85 27.25
CA ILE A 134 16.90 -4.42 28.64
C ILE A 134 17.02 -5.63 29.58
N ALA A 135 16.22 -6.68 29.37
CA ALA A 135 16.27 -7.89 30.20
C ALA A 135 17.66 -8.56 30.19
N ALA A 136 18.33 -8.58 29.04
CA ALA A 136 19.67 -9.13 28.90
C ALA A 136 20.72 -8.33 29.68
N ARG A 137 20.50 -7.05 29.97
CA ARG A 137 21.49 -6.17 30.63
C ARG A 137 22.06 -6.73 31.94
N TRP A 138 21.28 -7.47 32.71
CA TRP A 138 21.75 -8.01 33.99
C TRP A 138 22.47 -9.36 33.88
N ARG A 139 22.56 -9.95 32.68
CA ARG A 139 23.36 -11.16 32.46
C ARG A 139 24.82 -10.79 32.30
N THR A 140 25.71 -11.32 33.14
CA THR A 140 27.13 -10.93 33.26
C THR A 140 28.03 -11.26 32.06
N LYS A 141 27.53 -11.96 31.04
CA LYS A 141 28.34 -12.47 29.92
C LYS A 141 28.64 -11.39 28.87
N LYS A 142 29.88 -11.37 28.34
CA LYS A 142 30.32 -10.47 27.25
C LYS A 142 29.37 -10.47 26.03
N ARG A 143 28.89 -11.66 25.62
CA ARG A 143 27.94 -11.84 24.52
C ARG A 143 26.63 -11.08 24.71
N SER A 144 26.18 -10.89 25.96
CA SER A 144 24.94 -10.18 26.25
C SER A 144 25.00 -8.70 25.90
N ALA A 145 26.17 -8.05 25.99
CA ALA A 145 26.31 -6.66 25.60
C ALA A 145 26.18 -6.50 24.08
N ILE A 146 26.86 -7.36 23.31
CA ILE A 146 26.78 -7.35 21.84
C ILE A 146 25.33 -7.55 21.39
N VAL A 147 24.65 -8.59 21.91
CA VAL A 147 23.25 -8.88 21.58
C VAL A 147 22.32 -7.71 21.91
N SER A 148 22.48 -7.10 23.10
CA SER A 148 21.69 -5.93 23.49
C SER A 148 21.90 -4.74 22.54
N GLY A 149 23.13 -4.51 22.08
CA GLY A 149 23.40 -3.46 21.09
C GLY A 149 22.85 -3.77 19.70
N SER A 150 22.87 -5.04 19.26
CA SER A 150 22.23 -5.46 18.00
C SER A 150 20.72 -5.23 18.02
N PHE A 151 20.06 -5.50 19.14
CA PHE A 151 18.63 -5.20 19.31
C PHE A 151 18.35 -3.70 19.31
N GLY A 152 19.19 -2.88 19.95
CA GLY A 152 19.11 -1.42 19.85
C GLY A 152 19.32 -0.91 18.42
N ALA A 153 20.24 -1.52 17.67
CA ALA A 153 20.52 -1.22 16.27
C ALA A 153 19.31 -1.50 15.36
N PHE A 154 18.63 -2.63 15.58
CA PHE A 154 17.39 -2.94 14.86
C PHE A 154 16.33 -1.87 15.12
N SER A 155 16.08 -1.53 16.38
CA SER A 155 15.08 -0.51 16.75
C SER A 155 15.41 0.88 16.15
N LEU A 156 16.69 1.28 16.19
CA LEU A 156 17.18 2.51 15.56
C LEU A 156 16.88 2.51 14.05
N ALA A 157 17.17 1.41 13.37
CA ALA A 157 17.03 1.31 11.93
C ALA A 157 15.58 1.22 11.46
N CYS A 158 14.69 0.60 12.24
CA CYS A 158 13.25 0.68 11.99
C CYS A 158 12.76 2.14 12.03
N GLY A 159 13.12 2.89 13.09
CA GLY A 159 12.75 4.29 13.20
C GLY A 159 13.32 5.14 12.06
N LEU A 160 14.61 5.00 11.77
CA LEU A 160 15.27 5.74 10.67
C LEU A 160 14.71 5.37 9.30
N GLY A 161 14.49 4.09 9.04
CA GLY A 161 13.96 3.59 7.76
C GLY A 161 12.56 4.12 7.48
N THR A 162 11.69 4.17 8.49
CA THR A 162 10.36 4.76 8.35
C THR A 162 10.45 6.28 8.11
N LEU A 163 11.31 7.01 8.82
CA LEU A 163 11.50 8.46 8.58
C LEU A 163 12.03 8.76 7.17
N LEU A 164 12.95 7.94 6.66
CA LEU A 164 13.43 8.06 5.28
C LEU A 164 12.32 7.76 4.27
N ALA A 165 11.48 6.75 4.54
CA ALA A 165 10.32 6.47 3.72
C ALA A 165 9.37 7.67 3.65
N TYR A 166 9.03 8.29 4.79
CA TYR A 166 8.23 9.53 4.84
C TYR A 166 8.86 10.66 4.01
N SER A 167 10.18 10.86 4.09
CA SER A 167 10.88 11.90 3.33
C SER A 167 10.86 11.69 1.80
N SER A 168 10.65 10.45 1.35
CA SER A 168 10.64 10.08 -0.08
C SER A 168 9.29 10.28 -0.79
N GLY A 169 8.35 11.00 -0.16
CA GLY A 169 7.00 11.26 -0.70
C GLY A 169 6.04 10.08 -0.57
N TYR A 170 6.33 9.12 0.30
CA TYR A 170 5.52 7.90 0.47
C TYR A 170 4.12 8.16 1.06
N LEU A 171 3.88 9.33 1.67
CA LEU A 171 2.61 9.74 2.29
C LEU A 171 1.38 9.61 1.37
N GLU A 172 1.53 9.83 0.06
CA GLU A 172 0.40 9.74 -0.89
C GLU A 172 -0.13 8.31 -1.09
N HIS A 173 0.72 7.29 -0.90
CA HIS A 173 0.36 5.88 -0.99
C HIS A 173 -0.27 5.34 0.31
N MET A 174 -0.20 6.08 1.43
CA MET A 174 -0.62 5.63 2.76
C MET A 174 -2.14 5.52 2.95
N LYS A 175 -2.94 6.02 2.00
CA LYS A 175 -4.41 5.95 2.09
C LYS A 175 -4.97 4.52 1.97
N TRP A 176 -4.18 3.56 1.49
CA TRP A 176 -4.67 2.22 1.16
C TRP A 176 -4.40 1.14 2.22
N ASN A 177 -3.47 1.34 3.16
CA ASN A 177 -3.27 0.41 4.30
C ASN A 177 -2.59 1.06 5.53
N PRO A 178 -3.35 1.80 6.37
CA PRO A 178 -2.82 2.48 7.55
C PRO A 178 -2.22 1.53 8.60
N SER A 179 -2.68 0.28 8.64
CA SER A 179 -2.42 -0.68 9.72
C SER A 179 -1.02 -1.31 9.71
N THR A 180 -0.22 -1.02 8.67
CA THR A 180 1.08 -1.68 8.47
C THR A 180 2.27 -0.79 8.81
N GLU A 181 2.07 0.51 9.01
CA GLU A 181 3.17 1.48 9.07
C GLU A 181 3.27 2.27 10.37
N LEU A 182 4.51 2.51 10.76
CA LEU A 182 4.85 3.16 12.00
C LEU A 182 4.56 4.67 11.89
N SER A 183 3.83 5.24 12.86
CA SER A 183 3.58 6.68 12.89
C SER A 183 4.88 7.48 13.02
N ILE A 184 4.90 8.73 12.54
CA ILE A 184 6.05 9.63 12.69
C ILE A 184 6.50 9.76 14.15
N PRO A 185 5.63 10.05 15.14
CA PRO A 185 6.04 10.07 16.54
C PRO A 185 6.61 8.73 17.02
N GLY A 186 6.05 7.60 16.59
CA GLY A 186 6.57 6.27 16.90
C GLY A 186 7.96 6.02 16.31
N ALA A 187 8.20 6.45 15.07
CA ALA A 187 9.50 6.35 14.40
C ALA A 187 10.59 7.15 15.11
N VAL A 188 10.27 8.38 15.52
CA VAL A 188 11.19 9.21 16.32
C VAL A 188 11.46 8.56 17.67
N ALA A 189 10.42 8.06 18.36
CA ALA A 189 10.59 7.40 19.66
C ALA A 189 11.46 6.13 19.57
N PHE A 190 11.28 5.30 18.52
CA PHE A 190 12.15 4.14 18.29
C PHE A 190 13.58 4.52 17.94
N LEU A 191 13.80 5.57 17.16
CA LEU A 191 15.13 6.10 16.88
C LEU A 191 15.83 6.49 18.19
N VAL A 192 15.14 7.24 19.05
CA VAL A 192 15.65 7.68 20.36
C VAL A 192 15.92 6.50 21.31
N LEU A 193 15.01 5.52 21.39
CA LEU A 193 15.21 4.29 22.18
C LEU A 193 16.40 3.47 21.67
N GLY A 194 16.54 3.32 20.36
CA GLY A 194 17.66 2.63 19.73
C GLY A 194 19.00 3.24 20.12
N VAL A 195 19.11 4.58 20.05
CA VAL A 195 20.29 5.31 20.53
C VAL A 195 20.56 5.03 22.02
N ALA A 196 19.52 5.05 22.87
CA ALA A 196 19.67 4.80 24.30
C ALA A 196 20.25 3.40 24.60
N ILE A 197 19.75 2.38 23.90
CA ILE A 197 20.18 0.98 24.09
C ILE A 197 21.61 0.79 23.58
N ILE A 198 21.96 1.37 22.42
CA ILE A 198 23.33 1.31 21.88
C ILE A 198 24.30 2.04 22.81
N ALA A 199 23.94 3.23 23.31
CA ALA A 199 24.72 3.99 24.29
C ALA A 199 24.90 3.22 25.60
N GLN A 200 23.86 2.51 26.04
CA GLN A 200 23.93 1.67 27.22
C GLN A 200 24.82 0.43 27.02
N SER A 201 24.74 -0.21 25.87
CA SER A 201 25.55 -1.38 25.52
C SER A 201 27.03 -1.01 25.36
N SER A 202 27.32 0.07 24.64
CA SER A 202 28.67 0.61 24.46
C SER A 202 29.33 0.97 25.79
N HIS A 203 28.63 1.70 26.66
CA HIS A 203 29.14 2.04 27.99
C HIS A 203 29.48 0.79 28.82
N ARG A 204 28.67 -0.27 28.68
CA ARG A 204 28.89 -1.54 29.36
C ARG A 204 30.12 -2.26 28.81
N GLN A 205 30.34 -2.27 27.51
CA GLN A 205 31.53 -2.90 26.91
C GLN A 205 32.82 -2.20 27.29
N MET A 206 32.81 -0.87 27.35
CA MET A 206 33.95 -0.08 27.84
C MET A 206 34.32 -0.48 29.28
N ASN A 207 33.32 -0.68 30.15
CA ASN A 207 33.54 -1.12 31.52
C ASN A 207 33.98 -2.60 31.62
N LEU A 208 33.56 -3.45 30.68
CA LEU A 208 33.92 -4.88 30.63
C LEU A 208 35.26 -5.16 29.93
N ARG A 209 36.06 -4.13 29.60
CA ARG A 209 37.34 -4.22 28.86
C ARG A 209 37.26 -5.17 27.65
N THR A 210 36.13 -5.14 26.95
CA THR A 210 35.88 -5.99 25.79
C THR A 210 36.30 -5.24 24.52
N ASP A 211 36.90 -5.93 23.56
CA ASP A 211 37.36 -5.33 22.31
C ASP A 211 36.20 -4.70 21.52
N TRP A 212 36.13 -3.37 21.59
CA TRP A 212 35.20 -2.50 20.84
C TRP A 212 35.16 -2.80 19.34
N LYS A 213 36.25 -3.38 18.82
CA LYS A 213 36.46 -3.74 17.40
C LYS A 213 35.36 -4.61 16.81
N HIS A 214 34.74 -5.50 17.59
CA HIS A 214 33.67 -6.39 17.08
C HIS A 214 32.27 -5.81 17.23
N PHE A 215 32.09 -4.80 18.09
CA PHE A 215 30.76 -4.26 18.39
C PHE A 215 30.25 -3.32 17.31
N VAL A 216 31.08 -2.35 16.91
CA VAL A 216 30.70 -1.35 15.90
C VAL A 216 30.35 -2.00 14.55
N PRO A 217 31.15 -2.94 14.00
CA PRO A 217 30.80 -3.59 12.74
C PRO A 217 29.48 -4.36 12.81
N VAL A 218 29.20 -5.04 13.93
CA VAL A 218 27.93 -5.79 14.10
C VAL A 218 26.75 -4.83 14.16
N VAL A 219 26.86 -3.72 14.90
CA VAL A 219 25.81 -2.70 14.97
C VAL A 219 25.56 -2.10 13.58
N LEU A 220 26.62 -1.69 12.87
CA LEU A 220 26.50 -1.12 11.53
C LEU A 220 25.91 -2.12 10.52
N LEU A 221 26.30 -3.39 10.59
CA LEU A 221 25.75 -4.44 9.73
C LEU A 221 24.26 -4.66 10.00
N VAL A 222 23.84 -4.68 11.27
CA VAL A 222 22.41 -4.80 11.62
C VAL A 222 21.64 -3.59 11.11
N VAL A 223 22.14 -2.36 11.30
CA VAL A 223 21.50 -1.15 10.77
C VAL A 223 21.41 -1.20 9.24
N GLY A 224 22.49 -1.56 8.56
CA GLY A 224 22.52 -1.64 7.09
C GLY A 224 21.56 -2.68 6.52
N LEU A 225 21.51 -3.89 7.09
CA LEU A 225 20.61 -4.96 6.64
C LEU A 225 19.14 -4.61 6.89
N THR A 226 18.82 -4.09 8.08
CA THR A 226 17.45 -3.70 8.43
C THR A 226 16.99 -2.53 7.58
N LEU A 227 17.82 -1.51 7.36
CA LEU A 227 17.50 -0.40 6.49
C LEU A 227 17.31 -0.85 5.03
N SER A 228 18.15 -1.75 4.53
CA SER A 228 18.02 -2.33 3.19
C SER A 228 16.72 -3.11 3.03
N PHE A 229 16.35 -3.92 4.05
CA PHE A 229 15.10 -4.68 4.04
C PHE A 229 13.87 -3.77 4.09
N VAL A 230 13.88 -2.78 4.98
CA VAL A 230 12.81 -1.80 5.14
C VAL A 230 12.64 -0.99 3.84
N MET A 231 13.73 -0.48 3.26
CA MET A 231 13.67 0.22 1.97
C MET A 231 13.14 -0.68 0.85
N ARG A 232 13.60 -1.93 0.75
CA ARG A 232 13.10 -2.87 -0.25
C ARG A 232 11.59 -3.07 -0.15
N HIS A 233 11.06 -3.20 1.07
CA HIS A 233 9.62 -3.32 1.30
C HIS A 233 8.88 -2.07 0.79
N TYR A 234 9.39 -0.88 1.08
CA TYR A 234 8.80 0.38 0.63
C TYR A 234 8.88 0.60 -0.89
N PHE A 235 9.99 0.23 -1.54
CA PHE A 235 10.12 0.37 -2.99
C PHE A 235 9.23 -0.61 -3.76
N HIS A 236 9.12 -1.87 -3.31
CA HIS A 236 8.22 -2.83 -3.96
C HIS A 236 6.74 -2.43 -3.91
N ALA A 237 6.31 -1.70 -2.87
CA ALA A 237 4.95 -1.18 -2.79
C ALA A 237 4.65 -0.15 -3.91
N LYS A 238 5.66 0.58 -4.40
CA LYS A 238 5.51 1.55 -5.50
C LYS A 238 5.32 0.87 -6.86
N ASP A 239 5.95 -0.29 -7.08
CA ASP A 239 5.93 -0.98 -8.37
C ASP A 239 4.52 -1.50 -8.74
N VAL A 240 3.76 -2.00 -7.76
CA VAL A 240 2.44 -2.63 -8.00
C VAL A 240 1.39 -1.59 -8.43
N VAL A 241 1.40 -0.41 -7.82
CA VAL A 241 0.44 0.67 -8.13
C VAL A 241 0.73 1.30 -9.50
N SER A 242 2.02 1.42 -9.87
CA SER A 242 2.42 1.94 -11.17
C SER A 242 1.94 1.04 -12.31
N VAL A 243 2.06 -0.29 -12.15
CA VAL A 243 1.59 -1.26 -13.15
C VAL A 243 0.08 -1.18 -13.36
N GLN A 244 -0.72 -1.09 -12.30
CA GLN A 244 -2.18 -1.00 -12.40
C GLN A 244 -2.64 0.29 -13.08
N ASN A 245 -2.00 1.42 -12.77
CA ASN A 245 -2.33 2.70 -13.38
C ASN A 245 -2.05 2.70 -14.88
N THR A 246 -0.89 2.19 -15.30
CA THR A 246 -0.54 2.06 -16.73
C THR A 246 -1.54 1.17 -17.47
N VAL A 247 -1.91 0.02 -16.91
CA VAL A 247 -2.92 -0.86 -17.51
C VAL A 247 -4.27 -0.15 -17.66
N SER A 248 -4.70 0.60 -16.64
CA SER A 248 -5.99 1.33 -16.69
C SER A 248 -6.01 2.47 -17.71
N ILE A 249 -4.87 3.13 -17.92
CA ILE A 249 -4.71 4.21 -18.89
C ILE A 249 -4.72 3.61 -20.30
N GLU A 250 -3.99 2.51 -20.50
CA GLU A 250 -3.93 1.81 -21.78
C GLU A 250 -5.32 1.27 -22.18
N LEU A 251 -6.05 0.65 -21.25
CA LEU A 251 -7.41 0.16 -21.49
C LEU A 251 -8.38 1.31 -21.86
N ARG A 252 -8.25 2.47 -21.22
CA ARG A 252 -9.05 3.65 -21.56
C ARG A 252 -8.69 4.19 -22.95
N SER A 253 -7.41 4.21 -23.30
CA SER A 253 -6.92 4.63 -24.62
C SER A 253 -7.45 3.70 -25.72
N LEU A 254 -7.36 2.38 -25.50
CA LEU A 254 -7.88 1.38 -26.42
C LEU A 254 -9.39 1.49 -26.61
N SER A 255 -10.14 1.65 -25.51
CA SER A 255 -11.60 1.84 -25.56
C SER A 255 -11.99 3.06 -26.39
N LYS A 256 -11.33 4.20 -26.16
CA LYS A 256 -11.57 5.43 -26.95
C LYS A 256 -11.24 5.25 -28.44
N THR A 257 -10.16 4.52 -28.75
CA THR A 257 -9.77 4.25 -30.13
C THR A 257 -10.84 3.40 -30.83
N ILE A 258 -11.31 2.33 -30.18
CA ILE A 258 -12.39 1.49 -30.69
C ILE A 258 -13.68 2.30 -30.88
N GLU A 259 -14.05 3.13 -29.91
CA GLU A 259 -15.24 3.98 -29.98
C GLU A 259 -15.15 4.96 -31.15
N SER A 260 -14.01 5.62 -31.34
CA SER A 260 -13.77 6.54 -32.46
C SER A 260 -13.89 5.82 -33.80
N GLU A 261 -13.24 4.66 -33.96
CA GLU A 261 -13.31 3.90 -35.21
C GLU A 261 -14.72 3.40 -35.53
N ILE A 262 -15.47 2.94 -34.52
CA ILE A 262 -16.87 2.53 -34.68
C ILE A 262 -17.71 3.74 -35.07
N ASN A 263 -17.53 4.89 -34.44
CA ASN A 263 -18.29 6.09 -34.76
C ASN A 263 -18.03 6.57 -36.20
N ASP A 264 -16.78 6.55 -36.66
CA ASP A 264 -16.42 6.91 -38.04
C ASP A 264 -17.11 6.00 -39.07
N ARG A 265 -17.17 4.69 -38.78
CA ARG A 265 -17.88 3.67 -39.55
C ARG A 265 -19.39 3.96 -39.59
N LEU A 266 -20.01 4.23 -38.44
CA LEU A 266 -21.44 4.55 -38.36
C LEU A 266 -21.78 5.81 -39.17
N VAL A 267 -21.02 6.88 -39.00
CA VAL A 267 -21.22 8.15 -39.72
C VAL A 267 -21.11 7.94 -41.24
N ALA A 268 -20.14 7.13 -41.69
CA ALA A 268 -19.99 6.82 -43.10
C ALA A 268 -21.17 6.03 -43.68
N ASN A 269 -21.66 5.02 -42.95
CA ASN A 269 -22.83 4.25 -43.33
C ASN A 269 -24.10 5.13 -43.35
N GLU A 270 -24.28 6.01 -42.37
CA GLU A 270 -25.40 6.95 -42.36
C GLU A 270 -25.36 7.93 -43.54
N ARG A 271 -24.17 8.37 -43.99
CA ARG A 271 -24.05 9.19 -45.20
C ARG A 271 -24.56 8.44 -46.44
N MET A 272 -24.24 7.16 -46.56
CA MET A 272 -24.73 6.31 -47.65
C MET A 272 -26.26 6.12 -47.56
N ALA A 273 -26.79 5.83 -46.38
CA ALA A 273 -28.24 5.68 -46.15
C ALA A 273 -29.02 6.99 -46.42
N ARG A 274 -28.47 8.15 -46.04
CA ARG A 274 -29.08 9.45 -46.33
C ARG A 274 -29.13 9.74 -47.83
N ARG A 275 -28.07 9.44 -48.59
CA ARG A 275 -28.06 9.58 -50.05
C ARG A 275 -29.13 8.70 -50.69
N TRP A 276 -29.24 7.44 -50.23
CA TRP A 276 -30.28 6.52 -50.66
C TRP A 276 -31.69 7.09 -50.46
N ALA A 277 -31.96 7.64 -49.26
CA ALA A 277 -33.27 8.19 -48.93
C ALA A 277 -33.63 9.43 -49.78
N VAL A 278 -32.67 10.31 -50.06
CA VAL A 278 -32.90 11.53 -50.87
C VAL A 278 -33.29 11.21 -52.31
N HIS A 279 -32.71 10.15 -52.90
CA HIS A 279 -32.99 9.76 -54.29
C HIS A 279 -34.20 8.82 -54.43
N GLY A 280 -34.87 8.48 -53.32
CA GLY A 280 -35.97 7.51 -53.33
C GLY A 280 -35.52 6.06 -53.62
N GLY A 281 -34.22 5.79 -53.45
CA GLY A 281 -33.56 4.57 -53.89
C GLY A 281 -32.27 4.89 -54.65
N THR A 282 -31.38 3.91 -54.76
CA THR A 282 -30.18 4.00 -55.61
C THR A 282 -30.11 2.75 -56.46
N GLU A 283 -29.79 2.92 -57.75
CA GLU A 283 -29.62 1.77 -58.63
C GLU A 283 -28.45 0.91 -58.14
N ARG A 284 -28.58 -0.41 -58.31
CA ARG A 284 -27.59 -1.36 -57.82
C ARG A 284 -26.14 -1.03 -58.23
N PRO A 285 -25.82 -0.63 -59.48
CA PRO A 285 -24.45 -0.30 -59.86
C PRO A 285 -23.86 0.88 -59.07
N GLU A 286 -24.69 1.86 -58.71
CA GLU A 286 -24.27 3.03 -57.92
C GLU A 286 -24.12 2.66 -56.44
N TRP A 287 -25.06 1.88 -55.89
CA TRP A 287 -24.95 1.32 -54.54
C TRP A 287 -23.69 0.47 -54.38
N GLU A 288 -23.37 -0.37 -55.38
CA GLU A 288 -22.18 -1.22 -55.36
C GLU A 288 -20.88 -0.40 -55.32
N LYS A 289 -20.83 0.76 -55.99
CA LYS A 289 -19.67 1.67 -55.92
C LYS A 289 -19.50 2.24 -54.52
N ASP A 290 -20.60 2.68 -53.91
CA ASP A 290 -20.60 3.23 -52.56
C ASP A 290 -20.25 2.16 -51.50
N ALA A 291 -20.83 0.96 -51.61
CA ALA A 291 -20.56 -0.17 -50.72
C ALA A 291 -19.11 -0.64 -50.83
N LYS A 292 -18.54 -0.72 -52.05
CA LYS A 292 -17.12 -1.04 -52.26
C LYS A 292 -16.20 0.02 -51.65
N ARG A 293 -16.58 1.30 -51.75
CA ARG A 293 -15.83 2.39 -51.13
C ARG A 293 -15.87 2.29 -49.61
N LEU A 294 -17.05 2.07 -49.02
CA LEU A 294 -17.21 1.90 -47.57
C LEU A 294 -16.39 0.72 -47.04
N TYR A 295 -16.45 -0.43 -47.72
CA TYR A 295 -15.68 -1.63 -47.36
C TYR A 295 -14.16 -1.41 -47.44
N ARG A 296 -13.69 -0.70 -48.46
CA ARG A 296 -12.25 -0.44 -48.66
C ARG A 296 -11.71 0.63 -47.71
N ASP A 297 -12.45 1.72 -47.54
CA ASP A 297 -11.98 2.90 -46.80
C ASP A 297 -12.08 2.69 -45.27
N TYR A 298 -12.92 1.75 -44.82
CA TYR A 298 -13.09 1.41 -43.40
C TYR A 298 -12.85 -0.09 -43.18
N GLY A 299 -11.69 -0.45 -42.65
CA GLY A 299 -11.40 -1.83 -42.23
C GLY A 299 -12.33 -2.30 -41.10
N GLY A 300 -12.48 -3.62 -40.94
CA GLY A 300 -13.30 -4.25 -39.89
C GLY A 300 -14.73 -4.63 -40.32
N TYR A 301 -15.19 -4.22 -41.51
CA TYR A 301 -16.40 -4.77 -42.10
C TYR A 301 -16.15 -6.16 -42.70
N GLN A 302 -16.98 -7.14 -42.36
CA GLN A 302 -17.03 -8.41 -43.09
C GLN A 302 -17.80 -8.25 -44.40
N ALA A 303 -18.93 -7.52 -44.37
CA ALA A 303 -19.78 -7.23 -45.53
C ALA A 303 -20.56 -5.92 -45.34
N VAL A 304 -20.93 -5.31 -46.45
CA VAL A 304 -21.96 -4.27 -46.56
C VAL A 304 -23.11 -4.86 -47.36
N GLU A 305 -24.31 -4.85 -46.77
CA GLU A 305 -25.49 -5.53 -47.30
C GLU A 305 -26.64 -4.57 -47.51
N TRP A 306 -27.44 -4.81 -48.55
CA TRP A 306 -28.73 -4.16 -48.74
C TRP A 306 -29.84 -5.18 -48.53
N VAL A 307 -30.83 -4.76 -47.74
CA VAL A 307 -31.93 -5.59 -47.25
C VAL A 307 -33.23 -4.99 -47.75
N ASP A 308 -34.11 -5.84 -48.27
CA ASP A 308 -35.41 -5.42 -48.78
C ASP A 308 -36.44 -5.17 -47.65
N PRO A 309 -37.64 -4.64 -47.96
CA PRO A 309 -38.69 -4.43 -46.96
C PRO A 309 -39.16 -5.70 -46.24
N ASP A 310 -38.91 -6.89 -46.80
CA ASP A 310 -39.22 -8.21 -46.21
C ASP A 310 -38.07 -8.72 -45.32
N TYR A 311 -37.10 -7.87 -44.99
CA TYR A 311 -35.92 -8.17 -44.18
C TYR A 311 -34.95 -9.18 -44.78
N LYS A 312 -35.00 -9.40 -46.09
CA LYS A 312 -34.11 -10.33 -46.80
C LYS A 312 -32.93 -9.60 -47.43
N VAL A 313 -31.73 -10.13 -47.21
CA VAL A 313 -30.50 -9.64 -47.84
C VAL A 313 -30.55 -9.91 -49.35
N ARG A 314 -30.44 -8.86 -50.18
CA ARG A 314 -30.45 -8.98 -51.66
C ARG A 314 -29.13 -8.61 -52.31
N TRP A 315 -28.39 -7.64 -51.77
CA TRP A 315 -27.10 -7.23 -52.31
C TRP A 315 -26.03 -7.27 -51.24
N ILE A 316 -24.82 -7.68 -51.61
CA ILE A 316 -23.71 -7.97 -50.69
C ILE A 316 -22.40 -7.55 -51.33
N ILE A 317 -21.56 -6.83 -50.58
CA ILE A 317 -20.19 -6.48 -50.94
C ILE A 317 -19.25 -6.71 -49.76
N PRO A 318 -18.12 -7.43 -49.90
CA PRO A 318 -17.75 -8.26 -51.05
C PRO A 318 -18.62 -9.53 -51.11
N PHE A 319 -18.99 -9.96 -52.33
CA PHE A 319 -19.94 -11.06 -52.52
C PHE A 319 -19.35 -12.43 -52.18
N GLU A 320 -18.20 -12.80 -52.75
CA GLU A 320 -17.66 -14.18 -52.65
C GLU A 320 -17.51 -14.73 -51.22
N PRO A 321 -16.84 -14.03 -50.28
CA PRO A 321 -16.69 -14.55 -48.92
C PRO A 321 -18.02 -14.57 -48.14
N ASN A 322 -19.03 -13.81 -48.59
CA ASN A 322 -20.28 -13.60 -47.86
C ASN A 322 -21.52 -14.14 -48.61
N LYS A 323 -21.34 -14.94 -49.65
CA LYS A 323 -22.44 -15.45 -50.49
C LYS A 323 -23.50 -16.24 -49.72
N ARG A 324 -23.14 -16.81 -48.58
CA ARG A 324 -24.06 -17.52 -47.67
C ARG A 324 -25.11 -16.61 -47.06
N ALA A 325 -24.86 -15.31 -46.97
CA ALA A 325 -25.82 -14.35 -46.48
C ALA A 325 -26.88 -13.95 -47.52
N LEU A 326 -26.73 -14.35 -48.80
CA LEU A 326 -27.70 -14.01 -49.84
C LEU A 326 -29.06 -14.68 -49.55
N GLY A 327 -30.12 -13.86 -49.46
CA GLY A 327 -31.46 -14.32 -49.12
C GLY A 327 -31.69 -14.60 -47.63
N LEU A 328 -30.70 -14.34 -46.78
CA LEU A 328 -30.83 -14.47 -45.33
C LEU A 328 -31.90 -13.51 -44.80
N ASP A 329 -32.82 -14.04 -44.00
CA ASP A 329 -33.87 -13.27 -43.35
C ASP A 329 -33.37 -12.73 -42.00
N LEU A 330 -33.20 -11.41 -41.91
CA LEU A 330 -32.79 -10.75 -40.68
C LEU A 330 -33.89 -10.80 -39.59
N GLY A 331 -35.14 -11.02 -39.98
CA GLY A 331 -36.26 -11.18 -39.07
C GLY A 331 -36.32 -12.52 -38.35
N ALA A 332 -35.60 -13.54 -38.85
CA ALA A 332 -35.56 -14.87 -38.24
C ALA A 332 -34.79 -14.93 -36.92
N THR A 333 -33.92 -13.95 -36.64
CA THR A 333 -33.13 -13.89 -35.39
C THR A 333 -33.56 -12.69 -34.52
N PRO A 334 -33.92 -12.89 -33.24
CA PRO A 334 -34.43 -11.82 -32.38
C PRO A 334 -33.51 -10.59 -32.30
N ASN A 335 -32.18 -10.78 -32.16
CA ASN A 335 -31.23 -9.67 -32.02
C ASN A 335 -31.09 -8.84 -33.31
N ARG A 336 -31.16 -9.48 -34.48
CA ARG A 336 -31.12 -8.79 -35.78
C ARG A 336 -32.43 -8.05 -36.05
N LEU A 337 -33.56 -8.69 -35.76
CA LEU A 337 -34.88 -8.07 -35.89
C LEU A 337 -35.03 -6.85 -34.99
N TRP A 338 -34.53 -6.92 -33.75
CA TRP A 338 -34.50 -5.78 -32.83
C TRP A 338 -33.73 -4.60 -33.43
N ALA A 339 -32.51 -4.84 -33.92
CA ALA A 339 -31.67 -3.77 -34.47
C ALA A 339 -32.30 -3.13 -35.71
N VAL A 340 -32.88 -3.94 -36.61
CA VAL A 340 -33.57 -3.46 -37.80
C VAL A 340 -34.81 -2.64 -37.45
N LYS A 341 -35.66 -3.13 -36.53
CA LYS A 341 -36.83 -2.38 -36.05
C LYS A 341 -36.42 -1.06 -35.40
N LYS A 342 -35.41 -1.10 -34.53
CA LYS A 342 -34.91 0.09 -33.85
C LYS A 342 -34.31 1.12 -34.82
N ALA A 343 -33.57 0.67 -35.83
CA ALA A 343 -33.04 1.55 -36.88
C ALA A 343 -34.16 2.18 -37.71
N LYS A 344 -35.22 1.42 -38.02
CA LYS A 344 -36.40 1.92 -38.73
C LYS A 344 -37.17 2.97 -37.92
N GLU A 345 -37.36 2.73 -36.62
CA GLU A 345 -38.04 3.65 -35.70
C GLU A 345 -37.26 4.95 -35.51
N THR A 346 -35.95 4.83 -35.26
CA THR A 346 -35.10 5.99 -34.91
C THR A 346 -34.53 6.72 -36.13
N ARG A 347 -34.57 6.09 -37.31
CA ARG A 347 -33.93 6.55 -38.56
C ARG A 347 -32.43 6.86 -38.40
N LYS A 348 -31.77 6.16 -37.48
CA LYS A 348 -30.34 6.27 -37.18
C LYS A 348 -29.68 4.90 -37.28
N SER A 349 -28.35 4.87 -37.41
CA SER A 349 -27.63 3.60 -37.31
C SER A 349 -27.76 2.99 -35.93
N VAL A 350 -27.96 1.67 -35.88
CA VAL A 350 -28.08 0.87 -34.65
C VAL A 350 -27.10 -0.28 -34.72
N VAL A 351 -26.42 -0.55 -33.61
CA VAL A 351 -25.56 -1.71 -33.43
C VAL A 351 -26.34 -2.74 -32.62
N SER A 352 -26.42 -3.99 -33.10
CA SER A 352 -27.02 -5.08 -32.33
C SER A 352 -26.08 -5.53 -31.22
N GLU A 353 -26.57 -6.36 -30.31
CA GLU A 353 -25.69 -7.20 -29.51
C GLU A 353 -24.83 -8.11 -30.44
N PRO A 354 -23.69 -8.64 -29.94
CA PRO A 354 -22.86 -9.55 -30.71
C PRO A 354 -23.67 -10.72 -31.28
N ILE A 355 -23.51 -10.97 -32.58
CA ILE A 355 -24.16 -12.06 -33.32
C ILE A 355 -23.11 -12.90 -34.03
N THR A 356 -23.42 -14.17 -34.24
CA THR A 356 -22.63 -15.03 -35.13
C THR A 356 -23.01 -14.70 -36.58
N LEU A 357 -22.01 -14.44 -37.41
CA LEU A 357 -22.16 -14.23 -38.86
C LEU A 357 -22.15 -15.59 -39.59
N VAL A 358 -22.81 -15.67 -40.74
CA VAL A 358 -23.05 -16.91 -41.52
C VAL A 358 -21.95 -17.23 -42.53
#